data_AF-A0A931VPE9-F1
#
_entry.id   AF-A0A931VPE9-F1
#
_cell.length_a   1.000
_cell.length_b   1.000
_cell.length_c   1.000
_cell.angle_alpha   90.00
_cell.angle_beta   90.00
_cell.angle_gamma   90.00
#
_symmetry.space_group_name_H-M   'P 1'
#
loop_
_entity.id
_entity.type
_entity.pdbx_description
1 polymer ?
#
loop_
_entity_poly.entity_id
_entity_poly.type
_entity_poly.pdbx_seq_one_letter_code
_entity_poly.pdbx_strand_id
1 'polypeptide(L)'
;TEININAAAKLMSADLSVFFLAAVQTAAPLMAALFLTEITLGLLARAAPHLNIFLLGLPIKLLLTLSLAGLAIPLLPGAVSSVLRPMIRHGLQVVGG
;
A
#
# COMPACT_ATOMS: atom_id res chain seq x y z
N THR A 1 30.49 -19.52 -13.42
CA THR A 1 29.35 -18.65 -13.07
C THR A 1 29.88 -17.26 -12.81
N GLU A 2 29.88 -16.39 -13.81
CA GLU A 2 30.22 -14.98 -13.57
C GLU A 2 28.92 -14.24 -13.24
N ILE A 3 28.75 -13.87 -11.96
CA ILE A 3 27.64 -13.01 -11.58
C ILE A 3 27.90 -11.64 -12.19
N ASN A 4 27.18 -11.32 -13.27
CA ASN A 4 27.25 -10.01 -13.88
C ASN A 4 26.57 -8.99 -12.97
N ILE A 5 27.37 -8.23 -12.23
CA ILE A 5 26.92 -7.23 -11.26
C ILE A 5 26.01 -6.18 -11.93
N ASN A 6 26.25 -5.83 -13.19
CA ASN A 6 25.41 -4.87 -13.92
C ASN A 6 24.03 -5.44 -14.25
N ALA A 7 23.94 -6.74 -14.56
CA ALA A 7 22.67 -7.43 -14.76
C ALA A 7 21.87 -7.51 -13.45
N ALA A 8 22.53 -7.87 -12.34
CA ALA A 8 21.92 -7.89 -11.02
C ALA A 8 21.40 -6.50 -10.61
N ALA A 9 22.20 -5.44 -10.78
CA ALA A 9 21.80 -4.07 -10.45
C ALA A 9 20.58 -3.58 -11.28
N LYS A 10 20.52 -3.96 -12.57
CA LYS A 10 19.39 -3.61 -13.44
C LYS A 10 18.10 -4.33 -13.03
N LEU A 11 18.19 -5.59 -12.63
CA LEU A 11 17.02 -6.35 -12.17
C LEU A 11 16.54 -5.89 -10.80
N MET A 12 17.44 -5.60 -9.86
CA MET A 12 17.08 -5.07 -8.54
C MET A 12 16.36 -3.72 -8.64
N SER A 13 16.79 -2.82 -9.54
CA SER A 13 16.12 -1.54 -9.73
C SER A 13 14.74 -1.67 -10.41
N ALA A 14 14.59 -2.62 -11.34
CA ALA A 14 13.31 -2.94 -11.95
C ALA A 14 12.33 -3.54 -10.93
N ASP A 15 12.78 -4.50 -10.13
CA ASP A 15 11.97 -5.17 -9.10
C ASP A 15 11.53 -4.20 -8.00
N LEU A 16 12.39 -3.25 -7.61
CA LEU A 16 12.01 -2.17 -6.69
C LEU A 16 10.87 -1.30 -7.24
N SER A 17 10.90 -0.99 -8.53
CA SER A 17 9.86 -0.18 -9.19
C SER A 17 8.51 -0.90 -9.18
N VAL A 18 8.51 -2.20 -9.48
CA VAL A 18 7.31 -3.06 -9.44
C VAL A 18 6.76 -3.15 -8.02
N PHE A 19 7.64 -3.37 -7.03
CA PHE A 19 7.26 -3.42 -5.62
C PHE A 19 6.61 -2.10 -5.16
N PHE A 20 7.26 -0.98 -5.46
CA PHE A 20 6.78 0.34 -5.06
C PHE A 20 5.39 0.63 -5.64
N LEU A 21 5.20 0.37 -6.93
CA LEU A 21 3.91 0.56 -7.59
C LEU A 21 2.82 -0.31 -6.94
N ALA A 22 3.11 -1.59 -6.69
CA ALA A 22 2.16 -2.50 -6.07
C ALA A 22 1.82 -2.10 -4.62
N ALA A 23 2.82 -1.66 -3.85
CA ALA A 23 2.61 -1.16 -2.48
C ALA A 23 1.70 0.07 -2.48
N VAL A 24 1.96 1.05 -3.35
CA VAL A 24 1.12 2.24 -3.50
C VAL A 24 -0.29 1.87 -3.95
N GLN A 25 -0.44 1.00 -4.94
CA GLN A 25 -1.76 0.58 -5.43
C GLN A 25 -2.57 -0.17 -4.36
N THR A 26 -1.90 -0.97 -3.54
CA THR A 26 -2.54 -1.70 -2.43
C THR A 26 -2.96 -0.74 -1.31
N ALA A 27 -2.15 0.28 -1.00
CA ALA A 27 -2.45 1.29 0.01
C ALA A 27 -3.43 2.37 -0.48
N ALA A 28 -3.51 2.62 -1.80
CA ALA A 28 -4.31 3.67 -2.41
C ALA A 28 -5.78 3.72 -1.96
N PRO A 29 -6.55 2.62 -1.93
CA PRO A 29 -7.95 2.67 -1.48
C PRO A 29 -8.07 3.07 -0.01
N LEU A 30 -7.18 2.60 0.86
CA LEU A 30 -7.17 2.97 2.27
C LEU A 30 -6.79 4.45 2.44
N MET A 31 -5.76 4.90 1.72
CA MET A 31 -5.32 6.30 1.70
C MET A 31 -6.44 7.23 1.23
N ALA A 32 -7.18 6.86 0.17
CA ALA A 32 -8.30 7.64 -0.33
C ALA A 32 -9.43 7.75 0.71
N ALA A 33 -9.79 6.66 1.36
CA ALA A 33 -10.81 6.66 2.41
C ALA A 33 -10.41 7.52 3.62
N LEU A 34 -9.16 7.41 4.07
CA LEU A 34 -8.64 8.24 5.17
C LEU A 34 -8.59 9.72 4.77
N PHE A 35 -8.15 10.03 3.55
CA PHE A 35 -8.12 11.40 3.05
C PHE A 35 -9.53 12.03 3.01
N LEU A 36 -10.52 11.30 2.50
CA LEU A 36 -11.92 11.75 2.53
C LEU A 36 -12.44 11.93 3.96
N THR A 37 -11.97 11.09 4.90
CA THR A 37 -12.29 11.23 6.31
C THR A 37 -11.74 12.53 6.89
N GLU A 38 -10.50 12.91 6.56
CA GLU A 38 -9.95 14.21 6.99
C GLU A 38 -10.77 15.39 6.45
N ILE A 39 -11.16 15.34 5.18
CA ILE A 39 -12.01 16.38 4.57
C ILE A 39 -13.35 16.45 5.31
N THR A 40 -13.96 15.30 5.57
CA THR A 40 -15.26 15.21 6.25
C THR A 40 -15.19 15.73 7.67
N LEU A 41 -14.18 15.34 8.44
CA LEU A 41 -13.97 15.81 9.81
C LEU A 41 -13.66 17.32 9.83
N GLY A 42 -12.86 17.82 8.89
CA GLY A 42 -12.58 19.24 8.75
C GLY A 42 -13.85 20.06 8.43
N LEU A 43 -14.73 19.53 7.59
CA LEU A 43 -16.02 20.16 7.31
C LEU A 43 -16.95 20.11 8.53
N LEU A 44 -16.99 18.97 9.23
CA LEU A 44 -17.79 18.79 10.43
C LEU A 44 -17.36 19.74 11.56
N ALA A 45 -16.06 20.02 11.69
CA ALA A 45 -15.55 21.02 12.63
C ALA A 45 -16.10 22.43 12.38
N ARG A 46 -16.42 22.77 11.13
CA ARG A 46 -17.07 24.04 10.78
C ARG A 46 -18.58 23.99 10.99
N ALA A 47 -19.22 22.87 10.66
CA ALA A 47 -20.68 22.70 10.76
C ALA A 47 -21.17 22.56 12.21
N ALA A 48 -20.38 21.93 13.08
CA ALA A 48 -20.73 21.65 14.47
C ALA A 48 -19.57 22.05 15.41
N PRO A 49 -19.36 23.36 15.66
CA PRO A 49 -18.18 23.87 16.40
C PRO A 49 -18.16 23.49 17.88
N HIS A 50 -19.30 23.06 18.42
CA HIS A 50 -19.41 22.58 19.81
C HIS A 50 -18.96 21.12 19.98
N LEU A 51 -18.74 20.38 18.88
CA LEU A 51 -18.21 19.03 18.92
C LEU A 51 -16.67 19.07 19.00
N ASN A 52 -16.10 18.27 19.91
CA ASN A 52 -14.66 18.05 19.95
C ASN A 52 -14.23 17.08 18.83
N ILE A 53 -14.07 17.60 17.63
CA ILE A 53 -13.70 16.81 16.45
C ILE A 53 -12.33 16.15 16.60
N PHE A 54 -11.40 16.77 17.35
CA PHE A 54 -10.10 16.15 17.63
C PHE A 54 -10.26 14.84 18.43
N LEU A 55 -11.13 14.84 19.43
CA LEU A 55 -11.44 13.64 20.22
C LEU A 55 -12.21 12.59 19.41
N LEU A 56 -13.13 13.01 18.53
CA LEU A 56 -13.91 12.10 17.67
C LEU A 56 -13.10 11.51 16.51
N GLY A 57 -12.09 12.22 16.03
CA GLY A 57 -11.30 11.81 14.87
C GLY A 57 -10.55 10.50 15.09
N LEU A 58 -9.97 10.29 16.27
CA LEU A 58 -9.20 9.07 16.58
C LEU A 58 -10.10 7.81 16.57
N PRO A 59 -11.23 7.73 17.30
CA PRO A 59 -12.15 6.61 17.22
C PRO A 59 -12.66 6.32 15.80
N ILE A 60 -12.99 7.37 15.04
CA ILE A 60 -13.50 7.22 13.66
C ILE A 60 -12.43 6.62 12.75
N LYS A 61 -11.22 7.18 12.76
CA LYS A 61 -10.10 6.67 11.95
C LYS A 61 -9.75 5.23 12.31
N LEU A 62 -9.79 4.89 13.60
CA LEU A 62 -9.51 3.53 14.07
C LEU A 62 -10.55 2.53 13.52
N LEU A 63 -11.84 2.81 13.70
CA LEU A 63 -12.91 1.95 13.19
C LEU A 63 -12.85 1.80 11.67
N LEU A 64 -12.62 2.90 10.96
CA LEU A 64 -12.52 2.88 9.50
C LEU A 64 -11.31 2.06 9.03
N THR A 65 -10.14 2.30 9.62
CA THR A 65 -8.90 1.60 9.24
C THR A 65 -9.01 0.11 9.53
N LEU A 66 -9.51 -0.28 10.70
CA LEU A 66 -9.69 -1.70 11.05
C LEU A 66 -10.69 -2.38 10.14
N SER A 67 -11.81 -1.72 9.81
CA SER A 67 -12.82 -2.26 8.90
C SER A 67 -12.25 -2.46 7.51
N LEU A 68 -11.57 -1.44 6.95
CA LEU A 68 -10.95 -1.52 5.63
C LEU A 68 -9.80 -2.53 5.59
N ALA A 69 -8.98 -2.61 6.64
CA ALA A 69 -7.92 -3.61 6.76
C ALA A 69 -8.52 -5.02 6.79
N GLY A 70 -9.60 -5.25 7.55
CA GLY A 70 -10.32 -6.52 7.57
C GLY A 70 -10.84 -6.92 6.19
N LEU A 71 -11.41 -5.98 5.44
CA LEU A 71 -11.85 -6.19 4.06
C LEU A 71 -10.69 -6.41 3.08
N ALA A 72 -9.50 -5.90 3.38
CA ALA A 72 -8.31 -6.06 2.55
C ALA A 72 -7.64 -7.44 2.72
N ILE A 73 -7.79 -8.11 3.88
CA ILE A 73 -7.14 -9.40 4.18
C ILE A 73 -7.33 -10.44 3.06
N PRO A 74 -8.54 -10.70 2.54
CA PRO A 74 -8.74 -11.69 1.47
C PRO A 74 -8.05 -11.32 0.15
N LEU A 75 -7.75 -10.04 -0.08
CA LEU A 75 -7.10 -9.53 -1.29
C LEU A 75 -5.56 -9.65 -1.22
N LEU A 76 -4.99 -9.78 -0.01
CA LEU A 76 -3.54 -9.82 0.20
C LEU A 76 -2.83 -10.96 -0.54
N PRO A 77 -3.32 -12.22 -0.57
CA PRO A 77 -2.64 -13.28 -1.32
C PRO A 77 -2.52 -12.96 -2.82
N GLY A 78 -3.57 -12.34 -3.38
CA GLY A 78 -3.57 -11.85 -4.75
C GLY A 78 -2.50 -10.78 -4.98
N ALA A 79 -2.47 -9.77 -4.11
CA ALA A 79 -1.49 -8.67 -4.18
C ALA A 79 -0.04 -9.14 -3.98
N VAL A 80 0.22 -10.07 -3.06
CA VAL A 80 1.56 -10.64 -2.86
C VAL A 80 1.99 -11.42 -4.10
N SER A 81 1.09 -12.24 -4.66
CA SER A 81 1.41 -13.07 -5.81
C SER A 81 1.62 -12.28 -7.10
N SER A 82 1.02 -11.09 -7.25
CA SER A 82 1.27 -10.21 -8.41
C SER A 82 2.68 -9.62 -8.43
N VAL A 83 3.26 -9.38 -7.26
CA VAL A 83 4.63 -8.87 -7.10
C VAL A 83 5.66 -9.99 -7.11
N LEU A 84 5.38 -11.07 -6.39
CA LEU A 84 6.33 -12.17 -6.19
C LEU A 84 6.58 -12.98 -7.48
N ARG A 85 5.56 -13.18 -8.33
CA ARG A 85 5.69 -13.97 -9.56
C ARG A 85 6.71 -13.39 -10.55
N PRO A 86 6.67 -12.09 -10.89
CA PRO A 86 7.70 -11.45 -11.72
C PRO A 86 9.09 -11.52 -11.10
N MET A 87 9.23 -11.20 -9.81
CA MET A 87 10.52 -11.19 -9.11
C MET A 87 11.21 -12.56 -9.10
N ILE A 88 10.46 -13.63 -8.86
CA ILE A 88 11.01 -14.99 -8.92
C ILE A 88 11.51 -15.30 -10.34
N ARG A 89 10.76 -14.92 -11.38
CA ARG A 89 11.17 -15.15 -12.77
C ARG A 89 12.43 -14.37 -13.12
N HIS A 90 12.54 -13.12 -12.69
CA HIS A 90 13.74 -12.30 -12.88
C HIS A 90 14.95 -12.87 -12.12
N GLY A 91 14.75 -13.34 -10.88
CA GLY A 91 15.81 -13.97 -10.09
C GLY A 91 16.32 -15.28 -10.67
N LEU A 92 15.43 -16.12 -11.23
CA LEU A 92 15.82 -17.38 -11.86
C LEU A 92 16.65 -17.18 -13.14
N GLN A 93 16.46 -16.06 -13.85
CA GLN A 93 17.28 -15.70 -15.02
C GLN A 93 18.71 -15.27 -14.66
N VAL A 94 18.95 -14.81 -13.42
CA VAL A 94 20.29 -14.49 -12.91
C VAL A 94 21.06 -15.74 -12.48
N VAL A 95 20.34 -16.73 -11.94
CA VAL A 95 20.93 -17.98 -11.43
C VAL A 95 21.11 -19.02 -12.53
N GLY A 96 20.21 -19.05 -13.51
CA GLY A 96 20.25 -19.99 -14.64
C GLY A 96 21.05 -19.52 -15.86
N GLY A 97 21.69 -18.35 -15.79
CA GLY A 97 22.53 -17.75 -16.84
C GLY A 97 24.02 -17.96 -16.60
#